data_AF-A0A495ZTY8-F1
#
_entry.id   AF-A0A495ZTY8-F1
#
_cell.length_a   1.000
_cell.length_b   1.000
_cell.length_c   1.000
_cell.angle_alpha   90.00
_cell.angle_beta   90.00
_cell.angle_gamma   90.00
#
_symmetry.space_group_name_H-M   'P 1'
#
loop_
_entity.id
_entity.type
_entity.pdbx_description
1 polymer ?
#
loop_
_entity_poly.entity_id
_entity_poly.type
_entity_poly.pdbx_seq_one_letter_code
_entity_poly.pdbx_strand_id
1 'polypeptide(L)'
;MNYHQMRNKELREELKKRKLKGYSSLKKIQMIEYLSTGVHPEKNTIDQMDYHQMRIKELREVLKKRGLKGYSSLKKAQMIEYLSTGIHPLKNAQTPSMIAESQIHDPSSGSIGYSPTLFAKTIEKLPVNQIVSGDCLKIMKDFPDGIFDCCITDPPFNMSKKKGLGWAFSSHVTMEEQWDIFASDDYFQFTVDWITEVLRVLKTNGNLFIFGSFHCIFTIGFILQSLLNRRIISQIVWYKPNAQPNITCRMFTESTEFIIWAVNNESKKAKNWTFNYEIMKAMNNNKQMRNMWEIPLTKRSERQHGKHPSQKPVAVVNRLILAGTNEGDLILDPFSGTGTTAVVAEQHNRRWIMIEKQKEYNQIAQNRLDELSDSLFEDGSNDSRQ
;
A
#
# COMPACT_ATOMS: atom_id res chain seq x y z
N MET A 1 18.01 8.54 -29.78
CA MET A 1 19.24 7.73 -29.75
C MET A 1 19.34 7.11 -28.36
N ASN A 2 19.54 5.79 -28.22
CA ASN A 2 19.60 5.17 -26.90
C ASN A 2 21.01 5.32 -26.30
N TYR A 3 21.26 6.42 -25.59
CA TYR A 3 22.57 6.73 -25.02
C TYR A 3 23.03 5.73 -23.94
N HIS A 4 22.10 5.01 -23.30
CA HIS A 4 22.44 4.06 -22.23
C HIS A 4 23.21 2.84 -22.74
N GLN A 5 22.99 2.45 -24.00
CA GLN A 5 23.67 1.31 -24.65
C GLN A 5 25.04 1.69 -25.24
N MET A 6 25.37 2.98 -25.32
CA MET A 6 26.64 3.45 -25.88
C MET A 6 27.81 3.30 -24.90
N ARG A 7 29.00 3.03 -25.43
CA ARG A 7 30.27 3.02 -24.67
C ARG A 7 30.75 4.44 -24.40
N ASN A 8 31.59 4.63 -23.38
CA ASN A 8 32.11 5.96 -23.01
C ASN A 8 32.79 6.71 -24.16
N LYS A 9 33.48 6.00 -25.06
CA LYS A 9 34.11 6.58 -26.25
C LYS A 9 33.07 7.15 -27.22
N GLU A 10 31.98 6.40 -27.45
CA GLU A 10 30.90 6.78 -28.36
C GLU A 10 30.10 7.98 -27.81
N LEU A 11 29.88 8.02 -26.48
CA LEU A 11 29.25 9.17 -25.83
C LEU A 11 30.09 10.46 -25.96
N ARG A 12 31.42 10.35 -25.86
CA ARG A 12 32.32 11.51 -26.03
C ARG A 12 32.38 12.01 -27.46
N GLU A 13 32.33 11.12 -28.45
CA GLU A 13 32.24 11.52 -29.86
C GLU A 13 30.90 12.22 -30.14
N GLU A 14 29.79 11.72 -29.58
CA GLU A 14 28.49 12.37 -29.74
C GLU A 14 28.44 13.76 -29.05
N LEU A 15 29.04 13.90 -27.85
CA LEU A 15 29.18 15.19 -27.17
C LEU A 15 30.01 16.18 -27.99
N LYS A 16 31.11 15.70 -28.60
CA LYS A 16 31.96 16.48 -29.50
C LYS A 16 31.22 16.91 -30.76
N LYS A 17 30.47 15.99 -31.39
CA LYS A 17 29.65 16.24 -32.58
C LYS A 17 28.59 17.32 -32.32
N ARG A 18 28.01 17.35 -31.12
CA ARG A 18 27.05 18.38 -30.67
C ARG A 18 27.70 19.68 -30.19
N LYS A 19 29.04 19.80 -30.25
CA LYS A 19 29.81 20.98 -29.80
C LYS A 19 29.59 21.34 -28.32
N LEU A 20 29.15 20.39 -27.49
CA LEU A 20 29.01 20.56 -26.04
C LEU A 20 30.42 20.53 -25.42
N LYS A 21 30.76 21.44 -24.51
CA LYS A 21 32.12 21.56 -23.90
C LYS A 21 32.09 21.13 -22.43
N GLY A 22 33.26 20.87 -21.83
CA GLY A 22 33.42 20.62 -20.38
C GLY A 22 33.25 19.16 -19.93
N TYR A 23 33.15 18.21 -20.88
CA TYR A 23 32.76 16.83 -20.58
C TYR A 23 33.91 15.84 -20.33
N SER A 24 35.17 16.30 -20.29
CA SER A 24 36.34 15.43 -20.15
C SER A 24 36.40 14.69 -18.80
N SER A 25 35.98 15.36 -17.72
CA SER A 25 35.94 14.84 -16.35
C SER A 25 34.62 14.13 -15.98
N LEU A 26 33.60 14.16 -16.85
CA LEU A 26 32.27 13.65 -16.53
C LEU A 26 32.22 12.11 -16.54
N LYS A 27 31.50 11.54 -15.57
CA LYS A 27 31.17 10.11 -15.51
C LYS A 27 30.12 9.76 -16.56
N LYS A 28 30.00 8.46 -16.91
CA LYS A 28 29.08 7.97 -17.97
C LYS A 28 27.66 8.52 -17.85
N ILE A 29 27.10 8.48 -16.64
CA ILE A 29 25.72 8.91 -16.40
C ILE A 29 25.53 10.42 -16.60
N GLN A 30 26.53 11.22 -16.20
CA GLN A 30 26.55 12.67 -16.39
C GLN A 30 26.70 13.05 -17.88
N MET A 31 27.45 12.25 -18.64
CA MET A 31 27.55 12.42 -20.10
C MET A 31 26.22 12.09 -20.81
N ILE A 32 25.50 11.05 -20.35
CA ILE A 32 24.18 10.69 -20.89
C ILE A 32 23.16 11.80 -20.59
N GLU A 33 23.16 12.31 -19.35
CA GLU A 33 22.29 13.42 -18.95
C GLU A 33 22.59 14.67 -19.77
N TYR A 34 23.86 15.06 -19.90
CA TYR A 34 24.27 16.22 -20.69
C TYR A 34 23.89 16.08 -22.18
N LEU A 35 24.00 14.88 -22.76
CA LEU A 35 23.56 14.61 -24.13
C LEU A 35 22.05 14.69 -24.30
N SER A 36 21.29 14.34 -23.26
CA SER A 36 19.83 14.32 -23.27
C SER A 36 19.23 15.71 -23.04
N THR A 37 19.84 16.50 -22.15
CA THR A 37 19.31 17.81 -21.73
C THR A 37 19.99 18.99 -22.44
N GLY A 38 21.21 18.82 -22.95
CA GLY A 38 22.04 19.91 -23.47
C GLY A 38 22.58 20.86 -22.40
N VAL A 39 22.32 20.58 -21.11
CA VAL A 39 22.75 21.41 -19.97
C VAL A 39 23.94 20.75 -19.27
N HIS A 40 25.02 21.51 -19.07
CA HIS A 40 26.21 20.99 -18.40
C HIS A 40 25.87 20.59 -16.95
N PRO A 41 26.22 19.39 -16.47
CA PRO A 41 25.81 18.88 -15.15
C PRO A 41 26.24 19.79 -13.99
N GLU A 42 27.41 20.43 -14.10
CA GLU A 42 27.92 21.37 -13.08
C GLU A 42 27.28 22.79 -13.15
N LYS A 43 26.53 23.11 -14.21
CA LYS A 43 25.75 24.36 -14.32
C LYS A 43 24.33 24.21 -13.77
N ASN A 44 23.97 23.04 -13.23
CA ASN A 44 22.69 22.79 -12.58
C ASN A 44 22.75 23.15 -11.07
N THR A 45 23.24 24.36 -10.76
CA THR A 45 23.40 24.90 -9.39
C THR A 45 22.36 25.96 -9.05
N ILE A 46 21.08 25.71 -9.35
CA ILE A 46 19.97 26.62 -8.98
C ILE A 46 18.87 25.98 -8.12
N ASP A 47 18.86 24.66 -7.89
CA ASP A 47 17.76 24.01 -7.14
C ASP A 47 18.15 23.10 -5.97
N GLN A 48 19.26 23.41 -5.28
CA GLN A 48 19.61 22.75 -4.02
C GLN A 48 20.11 23.72 -2.95
N MET A 49 19.26 24.68 -2.54
CA MET A 49 19.39 25.29 -1.22
C MET A 49 18.24 24.79 -0.35
N ASP A 50 18.52 23.83 0.52
CA ASP A 50 17.56 23.38 1.53
C ASP A 50 17.41 24.46 2.62
N TYR A 51 16.52 25.42 2.35
CA TYR A 51 16.20 26.50 3.28
C TYR A 51 15.69 26.00 4.65
N HIS A 52 15.21 24.76 4.73
CA HIS A 52 14.76 24.18 6.00
C HIS A 52 15.91 23.91 6.97
N GLN A 53 17.13 23.64 6.45
CA GLN A 53 18.33 23.41 7.27
C GLN A 53 19.01 24.71 7.72
N MET A 54 18.70 25.84 7.09
CA MET A 54 19.33 27.13 7.41
C MET A 54 18.79 27.74 8.71
N ARG A 55 19.67 28.40 9.47
CA ARG A 55 19.28 29.19 10.65
C ARG A 55 18.62 30.50 10.22
N ILE A 56 17.80 31.09 11.08
CA ILE A 56 17.05 32.33 10.79
C ILE A 56 17.99 33.47 10.33
N LYS A 57 19.17 33.59 10.92
CA LYS A 57 20.19 34.59 10.53
C LYS A 57 20.66 34.38 9.08
N GLU A 58 20.85 33.13 8.67
CA GLU A 58 21.30 32.76 7.33
C GLU A 58 20.17 33.00 6.30
N LEU A 59 18.92 32.67 6.64
CA LEU A 59 17.75 32.95 5.80
C LEU A 59 17.54 34.45 5.56
N ARG A 60 17.77 35.29 6.58
CA ARG A 60 17.71 36.76 6.45
C ARG A 60 18.78 37.31 5.52
N GLU A 61 19.99 36.74 5.52
CA GLU A 61 21.05 37.12 4.58
C GLU A 61 20.70 36.71 3.14
N VAL A 62 20.09 35.53 2.95
CA VAL A 62 19.61 35.11 1.61
C VAL A 62 18.49 36.02 1.11
N LEU A 63 17.50 36.34 1.96
CA LEU A 63 16.43 37.29 1.64
C LEU A 63 16.97 38.68 1.27
N LYS A 64 17.96 39.17 2.04
CA LYS A 64 18.65 40.44 1.78
C LYS A 64 19.39 40.42 0.45
N LYS A 65 20.16 39.36 0.17
CA LYS A 65 20.87 39.18 -1.11
C LYS A 65 19.91 39.09 -2.31
N ARG A 66 18.71 38.53 -2.12
CA ARG A 66 17.64 38.49 -3.13
C ARG A 66 16.84 39.78 -3.26
N GLY A 67 17.13 40.80 -2.45
CA GLY A 67 16.45 42.10 -2.51
C GLY A 67 14.98 42.09 -2.05
N LEU A 68 14.51 40.98 -1.47
CA LEU A 68 13.15 40.84 -0.94
C LEU A 68 13.04 41.66 0.34
N LYS A 69 12.00 42.51 0.51
CA LYS A 69 11.81 43.39 1.69
C LYS A 69 10.67 42.90 2.58
N GLY A 70 10.56 43.43 3.81
CA GLY A 70 9.45 43.15 4.73
C GLY A 70 9.60 41.90 5.61
N TYR A 71 10.76 41.27 5.63
CA TYR A 71 10.98 39.98 6.27
C TYR A 71 11.47 40.02 7.73
N SER A 72 11.61 41.20 8.33
CA SER A 72 12.16 41.35 9.69
C SER A 72 11.29 40.67 10.76
N SER A 73 9.96 40.74 10.61
CA SER A 73 8.96 40.16 11.51
C SER A 73 8.50 38.74 11.13
N LEU A 74 8.97 38.19 10.00
CA LEU A 74 8.54 36.86 9.53
C LEU A 74 9.16 35.73 10.36
N LYS A 75 8.36 34.68 10.59
CA LYS A 75 8.84 33.42 11.20
C LYS A 75 9.63 32.59 10.17
N LYS A 76 10.45 31.65 10.63
CA LYS A 76 11.33 30.82 9.75
C LYS A 76 10.57 30.17 8.58
N ALA A 77 9.40 29.58 8.83
CA ALA A 77 8.60 28.95 7.78
C ALA A 77 8.13 29.95 6.72
N GLN A 78 7.71 31.15 7.12
CA GLN A 78 7.29 32.22 6.22
C GLN A 78 8.48 32.79 5.42
N MET A 79 9.68 32.83 6.01
CA MET A 79 10.91 33.21 5.29
C MET A 79 11.26 32.19 4.21
N ILE A 80 11.10 30.89 4.51
CA ILE A 80 11.34 29.81 3.55
C ILE A 80 10.31 29.88 2.42
N GLU A 81 9.04 30.05 2.74
CA GLU A 81 7.97 30.24 1.75
C GLU A 81 8.22 31.47 0.86
N TYR A 82 8.62 32.60 1.45
CA TYR A 82 8.94 33.82 0.70
C TYR A 82 10.17 33.62 -0.20
N LEU A 83 11.18 32.85 0.23
CA LEU A 83 12.35 32.52 -0.58
C LEU A 83 12.03 31.57 -1.74
N SER A 84 11.10 30.63 -1.53
CA SER A 84 10.67 29.66 -2.54
C SER A 84 9.72 30.26 -3.56
N THR A 85 8.82 31.15 -3.13
CA THR A 85 7.74 31.69 -3.98
C THR A 85 8.04 33.08 -4.52
N GLY A 86 8.91 33.85 -3.87
CA GLY A 86 9.12 35.27 -4.16
C GLY A 86 7.94 36.17 -3.77
N ILE A 87 6.88 35.62 -3.18
CA ILE A 87 5.66 36.34 -2.79
C ILE A 87 5.68 36.62 -1.30
N HIS A 88 5.40 37.87 -0.90
CA HIS A 88 5.40 38.24 0.51
C HIS A 88 4.23 37.57 1.25
N PRO A 89 4.48 36.73 2.28
CA PRO A 89 3.46 35.86 2.88
C PRO A 89 2.26 36.59 3.50
N LEU A 90 2.46 37.84 3.91
CA LEU A 90 1.42 38.67 4.54
C LEU A 90 0.67 39.61 3.57
N LYS A 91 0.89 39.51 2.25
CA LYS A 91 0.20 40.35 1.25
C LYS A 91 -0.96 39.66 0.51
N ASN A 92 -1.18 38.36 0.70
CA ASN A 92 -2.29 37.61 0.08
C ASN A 92 -3.54 37.54 0.97
N ALA A 93 -3.97 38.68 1.51
CA ALA A 93 -5.26 38.81 2.18
C ALA A 93 -6.04 40.00 1.60
N GLN A 94 -6.57 39.87 0.38
CA GLN A 94 -7.66 40.70 -0.20
C GLN A 94 -8.20 40.07 -1.51
N THR A 95 -9.53 40.14 -1.68
CA THR A 95 -10.50 39.35 -2.49
C THR A 95 -10.66 39.75 -3.98
N PRO A 96 -11.51 39.06 -4.80
CA PRO A 96 -12.96 39.38 -4.94
C PRO A 96 -13.92 38.12 -4.92
N SER A 97 -14.93 38.08 -4.02
CA SER A 97 -16.41 38.25 -4.25
C SER A 97 -17.09 37.14 -5.09
N MET A 98 -18.17 36.44 -4.74
CA MET A 98 -19.40 36.71 -3.96
C MET A 98 -19.85 35.38 -3.30
N ILE A 99 -20.34 35.34 -2.06
CA ILE A 99 -21.76 35.41 -1.68
C ILE A 99 -21.81 35.81 -0.18
N ALA A 100 -22.61 36.84 0.11
CA ALA A 100 -23.06 37.32 1.43
C ALA A 100 -23.73 36.17 2.20
N GLU A 101 -23.65 35.94 3.52
CA GLU A 101 -23.90 36.71 4.75
C GLU A 101 -24.11 35.54 5.77
N SER A 102 -23.76 35.52 7.05
CA SER A 102 -23.71 36.51 8.11
C SER A 102 -22.95 35.92 9.31
N GLN A 103 -22.51 36.80 10.19
CA GLN A 103 -21.58 36.61 11.30
C GLN A 103 -22.20 35.93 12.53
N ILE A 104 -21.37 35.26 13.35
CA ILE A 104 -21.19 35.51 14.79
C ILE A 104 -19.78 35.01 15.20
N HIS A 105 -19.10 35.83 16.01
CA HIS A 105 -17.74 35.70 16.54
C HIS A 105 -17.71 34.91 17.87
N ASP A 106 -16.69 34.05 18.09
CA ASP A 106 -15.81 34.05 19.29
C ASP A 106 -14.59 33.10 19.08
N PRO A 107 -13.32 33.49 19.38
CA PRO A 107 -12.13 32.70 19.08
C PRO A 107 -11.51 32.06 20.34
N SER A 108 -11.51 30.73 20.42
CA SER A 108 -10.53 30.00 21.21
C SER A 108 -10.32 28.58 20.69
N SER A 109 -9.08 28.09 20.82
CA SER A 109 -8.53 26.81 20.36
C SER A 109 -8.17 26.71 18.87
N GLY A 110 -6.85 26.69 18.60
CA GLY A 110 -6.29 26.41 17.29
C GLY A 110 -6.39 24.93 16.95
N SER A 111 -7.03 24.64 15.83
CA SER A 111 -6.85 23.43 15.03
C SER A 111 -6.93 23.83 13.56
N ILE A 112 -6.03 23.34 12.72
CA ILE A 112 -6.16 23.46 11.27
C ILE A 112 -7.36 22.58 10.90
N GLY A 113 -8.53 23.20 10.73
CA GLY A 113 -9.77 22.51 10.41
C GLY A 113 -9.69 21.85 9.04
N TYR A 114 -9.52 20.54 9.01
CA TYR A 114 -10.17 19.72 8.00
C TYR A 114 -11.67 19.97 8.16
N SER A 115 -12.36 20.44 7.13
CA SER A 115 -13.82 20.56 7.17
C SER A 115 -14.42 19.16 7.37
N PRO A 116 -14.99 18.83 8.54
CA PRO A 116 -15.51 17.50 8.81
C PRO A 116 -16.64 17.14 7.86
N THR A 117 -17.36 18.14 7.32
CA THR A 117 -18.48 17.97 6.40
C THR A 117 -18.08 17.57 4.98
N LEU A 118 -16.90 17.96 4.48
CA LEU A 118 -16.44 17.54 3.15
C LEU A 118 -15.84 16.13 3.18
N PHE A 119 -15.11 15.79 4.24
CA PHE A 119 -14.63 14.43 4.49
C PHE A 119 -15.79 13.47 4.78
N ALA A 120 -16.77 13.88 5.61
CA ALA A 120 -17.98 13.11 5.86
C ALA A 120 -18.82 12.88 4.58
N LYS A 121 -19.02 13.91 3.74
CA LYS A 121 -19.72 13.75 2.44
C LYS A 121 -19.01 12.82 1.46
N THR A 122 -17.68 12.68 1.58
CA THR A 122 -16.90 11.76 0.74
C THR A 122 -16.99 10.32 1.27
N ILE A 123 -17.01 10.15 2.60
CA ILE A 123 -17.20 8.83 3.23
C ILE A 123 -18.61 8.28 3.03
N GLU A 124 -19.65 9.13 2.98
CA GLU A 124 -21.04 8.69 2.70
C GLU A 124 -21.22 7.98 1.35
N LYS A 125 -20.27 8.11 0.42
CA LYS A 125 -20.32 7.45 -0.89
C LYS A 125 -19.46 6.18 -0.99
N LEU A 126 -18.70 5.85 0.05
CA LEU A 126 -17.85 4.67 0.01
C LEU A 126 -18.67 3.40 0.24
N PRO A 127 -18.37 2.31 -0.47
CA PRO A 127 -19.03 1.02 -0.31
C PRO A 127 -18.52 0.29 0.94
N VAL A 128 -18.64 0.94 2.10
CA VAL A 128 -18.21 0.38 3.39
C VAL A 128 -19.05 -0.85 3.72
N ASN A 129 -18.36 -1.91 4.16
CA ASN A 129 -18.88 -3.25 4.43
C ASN A 129 -19.53 -3.89 3.19
N GLN A 130 -18.93 -3.66 2.02
CA GLN A 130 -19.40 -4.23 0.76
C GLN A 130 -18.26 -4.84 -0.04
N ILE A 131 -18.64 -5.83 -0.85
CA ILE A 131 -17.78 -6.44 -1.86
C ILE A 131 -18.05 -5.72 -3.20
N VAL A 132 -17.05 -5.02 -3.70
CA VAL A 132 -17.11 -4.30 -4.97
C VAL A 132 -16.68 -5.24 -6.10
N SER A 133 -17.61 -5.55 -7.01
CA SER A 133 -17.31 -6.44 -8.13
C SER A 133 -16.54 -5.70 -9.23
N GLY A 134 -15.33 -6.18 -9.56
CA GLY A 134 -14.59 -5.71 -10.73
C GLY A 134 -13.07 -5.80 -10.62
N ASP A 135 -12.39 -5.05 -11.50
CA ASP A 135 -10.93 -4.97 -11.55
C ASP A 135 -10.40 -4.01 -10.48
N CYS A 136 -9.55 -4.50 -9.58
CA CYS A 136 -9.04 -3.71 -8.46
C CYS A 136 -8.24 -2.47 -8.91
N LEU A 137 -7.51 -2.54 -10.03
CA LEU A 137 -6.77 -1.38 -10.56
C LEU A 137 -7.67 -0.28 -11.11
N LYS A 138 -8.92 -0.62 -11.46
CA LYS A 138 -9.93 0.37 -11.88
C LYS A 138 -10.68 0.92 -10.68
N ILE A 139 -11.18 0.03 -9.81
CA ILE A 139 -12.00 0.39 -8.67
C ILE A 139 -11.23 1.25 -7.67
N MET A 140 -9.98 0.89 -7.36
CA MET A 140 -9.22 1.64 -6.36
C MET A 140 -9.00 3.11 -6.75
N LYS A 141 -8.97 3.45 -8.05
CA LYS A 141 -8.83 4.83 -8.54
C LYS A 141 -9.95 5.75 -8.09
N ASP A 142 -11.12 5.20 -7.78
CA ASP A 142 -12.28 5.95 -7.29
C ASP A 142 -12.20 6.21 -5.79
N PHE A 143 -11.28 5.55 -5.07
CA PHE A 143 -11.08 5.78 -3.64
C PHE A 143 -10.14 6.97 -3.37
N PRO A 144 -10.45 7.80 -2.35
CA PRO A 144 -9.55 8.86 -1.89
C PRO A 144 -8.19 8.34 -1.41
N ASP A 145 -7.16 9.18 -1.52
CA ASP A 145 -5.84 8.91 -0.95
C ASP A 145 -5.92 8.72 0.57
N GLY A 146 -5.12 7.78 1.09
CA GLY A 146 -4.91 7.64 2.53
C GLY A 146 -6.17 7.40 3.36
N ILE A 147 -7.12 6.62 2.85
CA ILE A 147 -8.40 6.34 3.53
C ILE A 147 -8.42 5.02 4.31
N PHE A 148 -7.66 4.01 3.87
CA PHE A 148 -7.60 2.71 4.53
C PHE A 148 -6.57 2.69 5.65
N ASP A 149 -6.89 2.02 6.76
CA ASP A 149 -5.98 1.81 7.90
C ASP A 149 -5.04 0.63 7.66
N CYS A 150 -5.57 -0.41 6.99
CA CYS A 150 -4.86 -1.64 6.74
C CYS A 150 -5.25 -2.23 5.37
N CYS A 151 -4.29 -2.86 4.71
CA CYS A 151 -4.54 -3.73 3.57
C CYS A 151 -4.05 -5.14 3.91
N ILE A 152 -4.93 -6.13 3.81
CA ILE A 152 -4.61 -7.55 3.98
C ILE A 152 -5.00 -8.22 2.69
N THR A 153 -4.06 -8.83 1.98
CA THR A 153 -4.35 -9.30 0.63
C THR A 153 -3.53 -10.50 0.17
N ASP A 154 -4.15 -11.30 -0.68
CA ASP A 154 -3.62 -12.53 -1.28
C ASP A 154 -3.64 -12.41 -2.82
N PRO A 155 -2.63 -11.76 -3.43
CA PRO A 155 -2.60 -11.55 -4.87
C PRO A 155 -2.39 -12.86 -5.63
N PRO A 156 -2.68 -12.91 -6.94
CA PRO A 156 -2.31 -14.05 -7.79
C PRO A 156 -0.81 -14.37 -7.71
N PHE A 157 -0.45 -15.66 -7.69
CA PHE A 157 0.94 -16.13 -7.54
C PHE A 157 1.63 -16.42 -8.88
N ASN A 158 0.90 -16.33 -9.99
CA ASN A 158 1.33 -16.72 -11.33
C ASN A 158 1.80 -18.18 -11.40
N MET A 159 1.02 -19.10 -10.81
CA MET A 159 1.36 -20.52 -10.70
C MET A 159 0.52 -21.42 -11.60
N SER A 160 -0.63 -20.93 -12.06
CA SER A 160 -1.53 -21.70 -12.91
C SER A 160 -0.93 -21.99 -14.28
N LYS A 161 -1.24 -23.16 -14.82
CA LYS A 161 -0.71 -23.62 -16.12
C LYS A 161 -1.86 -23.76 -17.11
N LYS A 162 -1.61 -23.41 -18.39
CA LYS A 162 -2.60 -23.50 -19.48
C LYS A 162 -3.22 -24.89 -19.73
N LYS A 163 -2.67 -25.96 -19.15
CA LYS A 163 -3.19 -27.34 -19.24
C LYS A 163 -3.34 -27.99 -17.84
N GLY A 164 -3.28 -27.16 -16.80
CA GLY A 164 -3.19 -27.55 -15.39
C GLY A 164 -2.06 -28.54 -15.09
N LEU A 165 -2.12 -29.15 -13.91
CA LEU A 165 -1.26 -30.27 -13.53
C LEU A 165 -2.14 -31.52 -13.38
N GLY A 166 -2.05 -32.42 -14.35
CA GLY A 166 -2.73 -33.71 -14.31
C GLY A 166 -2.09 -34.65 -13.30
N TRP A 167 -2.93 -35.38 -12.56
CA TRP A 167 -2.49 -36.46 -11.68
C TRP A 167 -2.40 -37.76 -12.49
N ALA A 168 -1.31 -38.52 -12.39
CA ALA A 168 -1.17 -39.79 -13.13
C ALA A 168 -2.22 -40.86 -12.73
N PHE A 169 -2.83 -40.73 -11.56
CA PHE A 169 -3.81 -41.68 -11.00
C PHE A 169 -5.16 -41.03 -10.65
N SER A 170 -5.45 -39.83 -11.15
CA SER A 170 -6.71 -39.12 -10.91
C SER A 170 -7.05 -38.22 -12.09
N SER A 171 -8.33 -38.16 -12.46
CA SER A 171 -8.84 -37.22 -13.47
C SER A 171 -8.83 -35.76 -13.00
N HIS A 172 -8.39 -35.49 -11.77
CA HIS A 172 -8.32 -34.14 -11.21
C HIS A 172 -7.12 -33.38 -11.78
N VAL A 173 -7.42 -32.25 -12.45
CA VAL A 173 -6.45 -31.30 -12.95
C VAL A 173 -6.39 -30.12 -11.97
N THR A 174 -5.22 -29.81 -11.42
CA THR A 174 -5.04 -28.67 -10.51
C THR A 174 -4.55 -27.41 -11.23
N MET A 175 -5.00 -26.24 -10.77
CA MET A 175 -4.50 -24.90 -11.15
C MET A 175 -4.69 -24.53 -12.63
N GLU A 176 -5.95 -24.41 -13.05
CA GLU A 176 -6.36 -23.89 -14.38
C GLU A 176 -7.06 -22.53 -14.26
N GLU A 177 -6.65 -21.70 -13.31
CA GLU A 177 -7.27 -20.42 -13.07
C GLU A 177 -6.74 -19.38 -14.06
N GLN A 178 -7.58 -18.93 -15.00
CA GLN A 178 -7.17 -17.94 -16.03
C GLN A 178 -6.66 -16.63 -15.42
N TRP A 179 -7.11 -16.28 -14.21
CA TRP A 179 -6.67 -15.07 -13.49
C TRP A 179 -5.27 -15.20 -12.87
N ASP A 180 -4.67 -16.40 -12.87
CA ASP A 180 -3.35 -16.70 -12.31
C ASP A 180 -2.35 -17.11 -13.40
N ILE A 181 -2.60 -16.74 -14.67
CA ILE A 181 -1.72 -16.99 -15.82
C ILE A 181 -1.23 -15.65 -16.39
N PHE A 182 0.07 -15.39 -16.27
CA PHE A 182 0.71 -14.18 -16.78
C PHE A 182 1.99 -14.50 -17.56
N ALA A 183 2.36 -13.66 -18.53
CA ALA A 183 3.75 -13.59 -18.96
C ALA A 183 4.60 -12.94 -17.85
N SER A 184 5.91 -13.22 -17.79
CA SER A 184 6.78 -12.74 -16.69
C SER A 184 6.79 -11.21 -16.56
N ASP A 185 6.88 -10.52 -17.70
CA ASP A 185 6.98 -9.05 -17.73
C ASP A 185 5.63 -8.41 -17.36
N ASP A 186 4.53 -9.04 -17.78
CA ASP A 186 3.17 -8.61 -17.46
C ASP A 186 2.87 -8.77 -15.96
N TYR A 187 3.32 -9.86 -15.34
CA TYR A 187 3.11 -10.11 -13.90
C TYR A 187 3.86 -9.10 -13.03
N PHE A 188 5.10 -8.77 -13.40
CA PHE A 188 5.88 -7.78 -12.66
C PHE A 188 5.22 -6.40 -12.71
N GLN A 189 4.81 -5.96 -13.91
CA GLN A 189 4.15 -4.67 -14.06
C GLN A 189 2.81 -4.63 -13.32
N PHE A 190 1.99 -5.68 -13.46
CA PHE A 190 0.76 -5.84 -12.68
C PHE A 190 1.02 -5.72 -11.18
N THR A 191 2.08 -6.37 -10.68
CA THR A 191 2.45 -6.35 -9.26
C THR A 191 2.87 -4.97 -8.79
N VAL A 192 3.64 -4.25 -9.60
CA VAL A 192 3.99 -2.84 -9.32
C VAL A 192 2.72 -1.99 -9.28
N ASP A 193 1.85 -2.11 -10.29
CA ASP A 193 0.66 -1.26 -10.43
C ASP A 193 -0.29 -1.39 -9.23
N TRP A 194 -0.61 -2.62 -8.82
CA TRP A 194 -1.57 -2.79 -7.72
C TRP A 194 -0.95 -2.41 -6.37
N ILE A 195 0.35 -2.67 -6.14
CA ILE A 195 1.02 -2.23 -4.90
C ILE A 195 1.05 -0.70 -4.85
N THR A 196 1.40 -0.04 -5.95
CA THR A 196 1.41 1.43 -6.03
C THR A 196 0.04 2.00 -5.71
N GLU A 197 -1.02 1.42 -6.26
CA GLU A 197 -2.39 1.89 -6.02
C GLU A 197 -2.84 1.63 -4.58
N VAL A 198 -2.52 0.48 -4.00
CA VAL A 198 -2.75 0.19 -2.57
C VAL A 198 -2.03 1.20 -1.69
N LEU A 199 -0.77 1.52 -1.97
CA LEU A 199 0.00 2.51 -1.20
C LEU A 199 -0.55 3.94 -1.35
N ARG A 200 -1.27 4.26 -2.43
CA ARG A 200 -1.96 5.56 -2.56
C ARG A 200 -3.15 5.64 -1.61
N VAL A 201 -3.98 4.60 -1.57
CA VAL A 201 -5.22 4.59 -0.78
C VAL A 201 -5.00 4.24 0.69
N LEU A 202 -3.86 3.65 1.05
CA LEU A 202 -3.50 3.31 2.43
C LEU A 202 -2.98 4.54 3.18
N LYS A 203 -3.43 4.77 4.43
CA LYS A 203 -2.95 5.85 5.30
C LYS A 203 -1.43 5.82 5.44
N THR A 204 -0.82 6.97 5.73
CA THR A 204 0.60 7.03 6.10
C THR A 204 0.84 6.16 7.34
N ASN A 205 1.83 5.27 7.28
CA ASN A 205 2.08 4.23 8.30
C ASN A 205 0.97 3.18 8.48
N GLY A 206 -0.04 3.15 7.60
CA GLY A 206 -1.03 2.06 7.56
C GLY A 206 -0.35 0.72 7.26
N ASN A 207 -0.89 -0.36 7.81
CA ASN A 207 -0.32 -1.69 7.69
C ASN A 207 -0.64 -2.32 6.32
N LEU A 208 0.32 -3.06 5.78
CA LEU A 208 0.18 -3.82 4.54
C LEU A 208 0.66 -5.25 4.80
N PHE A 209 -0.27 -6.21 4.76
CA PHE A 209 0.00 -7.64 4.85
C PHE A 209 -0.26 -8.31 3.51
N ILE A 210 0.79 -8.87 2.90
CA ILE A 210 0.70 -9.49 1.58
C ILE A 210 1.12 -10.95 1.69
N PHE A 211 0.19 -11.85 1.39
CA PHE A 211 0.46 -13.28 1.28
C PHE A 211 1.26 -13.60 0.01
N GLY A 212 2.07 -14.65 0.06
CA GLY A 212 2.80 -15.14 -1.09
C GLY A 212 3.53 -16.45 -0.82
N SER A 213 3.67 -17.26 -1.86
CA SER A 213 4.63 -18.37 -1.86
C SER A 213 5.99 -17.90 -2.40
N PHE A 214 6.97 -18.80 -2.46
CA PHE A 214 8.29 -18.49 -3.04
C PHE A 214 8.21 -18.00 -4.51
N HIS A 215 7.12 -18.28 -5.23
CA HIS A 215 6.91 -17.86 -6.61
C HIS A 215 6.78 -16.34 -6.78
N CYS A 216 6.20 -15.65 -5.79
CA CYS A 216 5.90 -14.22 -5.89
C CYS A 216 6.51 -13.38 -4.76
N ILE A 217 6.71 -13.95 -3.57
CA ILE A 217 7.02 -13.17 -2.36
C ILE A 217 8.35 -12.41 -2.47
N PHE A 218 9.36 -12.97 -3.16
CA PHE A 218 10.65 -12.30 -3.35
C PHE A 218 10.53 -11.08 -4.26
N THR A 219 9.75 -11.21 -5.33
CA THR A 219 9.45 -10.10 -6.25
C THR A 219 8.69 -9.00 -5.53
N ILE A 220 7.67 -9.36 -4.75
CA ILE A 220 6.89 -8.40 -3.94
C ILE A 220 7.80 -7.69 -2.92
N GLY A 221 8.65 -8.42 -2.22
CA GLY A 221 9.61 -7.85 -1.27
C GLY A 221 10.58 -6.87 -1.93
N PHE A 222 11.10 -7.21 -3.11
CA PHE A 222 11.95 -6.33 -3.91
C PHE A 222 11.20 -5.05 -4.35
N ILE A 223 9.98 -5.18 -4.86
CA ILE A 223 9.15 -4.03 -5.27
C ILE A 223 8.94 -3.08 -4.09
N LEU A 224 8.55 -3.60 -2.93
CA LEU A 224 8.31 -2.81 -1.73
C LEU A 224 9.58 -2.09 -1.26
N GLN A 225 10.69 -2.81 -1.08
CA GLN A 225 11.89 -2.23 -0.49
C GLN A 225 12.71 -1.38 -1.47
N SER A 226 12.92 -1.88 -2.69
CA SER A 226 13.88 -1.29 -3.63
C SER A 226 13.25 -0.33 -4.61
N LEU A 227 12.03 -0.59 -5.08
CA LEU A 227 11.37 0.28 -6.06
C LEU A 227 10.52 1.36 -5.38
N LEU A 228 9.73 0.95 -4.38
CA LEU A 228 8.76 1.83 -3.72
C LEU A 228 9.25 2.37 -2.38
N ASN A 229 10.46 1.99 -1.94
CA ASN A 229 11.09 2.46 -0.71
C ASN A 229 10.13 2.40 0.50
N ARG A 230 9.47 1.26 0.71
CA ARG A 230 8.59 0.99 1.85
C ARG A 230 9.29 0.16 2.90
N ARG A 231 9.00 0.47 4.16
CA ARG A 231 9.54 -0.28 5.29
C ARG A 231 8.83 -1.63 5.41
N ILE A 232 9.58 -2.72 5.25
CA ILE A 232 9.17 -4.04 5.73
C ILE A 232 9.44 -4.10 7.23
N ILE A 233 8.43 -4.40 8.02
CA ILE A 233 8.51 -4.57 9.48
C ILE A 233 9.00 -5.96 9.82
N SER A 234 8.39 -6.98 9.20
CA SER A 234 8.76 -8.38 9.41
C SER A 234 8.24 -9.26 8.28
N GLN A 235 8.74 -10.49 8.23
CA GLN A 235 8.18 -11.58 7.43
C GLN A 235 7.61 -12.62 8.38
N ILE A 236 6.36 -12.97 8.17
CA ILE A 236 5.67 -14.04 8.89
C ILE A 236 5.73 -15.30 8.00
N VAL A 237 6.00 -16.44 8.61
CA VAL A 237 6.01 -17.77 8.00
C VAL A 237 4.77 -18.51 8.47
N TRP A 238 3.82 -18.75 7.57
CA TRP A 238 2.69 -19.63 7.82
C TRP A 238 3.10 -21.08 7.53
N TYR A 239 3.28 -21.86 8.58
CA TYR A 239 3.53 -23.30 8.50
C TYR A 239 2.22 -24.09 8.52
N LYS A 240 2.06 -24.95 7.52
CA LYS A 240 0.89 -25.78 7.24
C LYS A 240 1.20 -27.24 7.65
N PRO A 241 0.86 -27.68 8.88
CA PRO A 241 1.19 -29.03 9.36
C PRO A 241 0.51 -30.14 8.55
N ASN A 242 -0.59 -29.83 7.86
CA ASN A 242 -1.34 -30.72 6.97
C ASN A 242 -1.17 -30.34 5.48
N ALA A 243 -0.02 -29.78 5.10
CA ALA A 243 0.28 -29.48 3.70
C ALA A 243 0.20 -30.73 2.81
N GLN A 244 -0.25 -30.54 1.56
CA GLN A 244 -0.27 -31.63 0.60
C GLN A 244 1.17 -32.09 0.29
N PRO A 245 1.47 -33.40 0.36
CA PRO A 245 2.82 -33.90 0.11
C PRO A 245 3.27 -33.64 -1.33
N ASN A 246 4.58 -33.45 -1.52
CA ASN A 246 5.14 -33.42 -2.86
C ASN A 246 5.15 -34.84 -3.47
N ILE A 247 4.21 -35.10 -4.38
CA ILE A 247 4.05 -36.43 -4.99
C ILE A 247 5.18 -36.80 -5.96
N THR A 248 5.95 -35.83 -6.44
CA THR A 248 7.04 -36.10 -7.39
C THR A 248 8.29 -36.62 -6.70
N CYS A 249 8.38 -36.45 -5.37
CA CYS A 249 9.53 -36.83 -4.54
C CYS A 249 10.87 -36.23 -5.02
N ARG A 250 10.84 -35.12 -5.78
CA ARG A 250 12.02 -34.45 -6.33
C ARG A 250 12.43 -33.19 -5.56
N MET A 251 11.60 -32.76 -4.62
CA MET A 251 11.79 -31.56 -3.82
C MET A 251 11.11 -31.72 -2.46
N PHE A 252 11.41 -30.80 -1.54
CA PHE A 252 10.74 -30.76 -0.24
C PHE A 252 9.23 -30.48 -0.41
N THR A 253 8.45 -30.95 0.57
CA THR A 253 7.03 -30.58 0.64
C THR A 253 6.92 -29.10 0.99
N GLU A 254 6.28 -28.33 0.10
CA GLU A 254 5.97 -26.92 0.28
C GLU A 254 4.91 -26.74 1.38
N SER A 255 5.37 -26.81 2.62
CA SER A 255 4.58 -26.73 3.83
C SER A 255 4.52 -25.33 4.42
N THR A 256 5.08 -24.34 3.75
CA THR A 256 5.06 -22.95 4.20
C THR A 256 4.50 -22.00 3.14
N GLU A 257 3.94 -20.90 3.61
CA GLU A 257 3.68 -19.67 2.86
C GLU A 257 4.22 -18.50 3.66
N PHE A 258 4.43 -17.36 3.00
CA PHE A 258 4.99 -16.17 3.60
C PHE A 258 3.97 -15.04 3.59
N ILE A 259 4.04 -14.18 4.60
CA ILE A 259 3.30 -12.92 4.65
C ILE A 259 4.33 -11.82 4.89
N ILE A 260 4.46 -10.89 3.94
CA ILE A 260 5.23 -9.66 4.17
C ILE A 260 4.34 -8.73 4.97
N TRP A 261 4.86 -8.27 6.12
CA TRP A 261 4.29 -7.15 6.86
C TRP A 261 5.11 -5.90 6.57
N ALA A 262 4.53 -4.95 5.85
CA ALA A 262 5.09 -3.65 5.55
C ALA A 262 4.18 -2.53 6.06
N VAL A 263 4.68 -1.30 6.02
CA VAL A 263 3.90 -0.10 6.32
C VAL A 263 4.02 0.93 5.20
N ASN A 264 2.99 1.73 4.98
CA ASN A 264 3.00 2.78 3.97
C ASN A 264 3.82 4.01 4.41
N ASN A 265 5.12 3.81 4.54
CA ASN A 265 6.09 4.87 4.72
C ASN A 265 7.51 4.37 4.43
N GLU A 266 8.41 5.31 4.20
CA GLU A 266 9.84 5.01 4.03
C GLU A 266 10.47 4.54 5.35
N SER A 267 11.49 3.70 5.26
CA SER A 267 12.16 3.10 6.43
C SER A 267 12.60 4.08 7.52
N LYS A 268 12.99 5.31 7.15
CA LYS A 268 13.44 6.36 8.08
C LYS A 268 12.28 7.16 8.70
N LYS A 269 11.11 7.16 8.08
CA LYS A 269 9.94 7.95 8.47
C LYS A 269 8.85 7.09 9.14
N ALA A 270 8.88 5.79 8.88
CA ALA A 270 7.96 4.81 9.42
C ALA A 270 8.01 4.77 10.95
N LYS A 271 6.89 5.09 11.59
CA LYS A 271 6.72 5.13 13.04
C LYS A 271 5.25 4.95 13.41
N ASN A 272 4.98 4.51 14.63
CA ASN A 272 3.63 4.45 15.20
C ASN A 272 2.61 3.73 14.31
N TRP A 273 3.02 2.68 13.59
CA TRP A 273 2.07 1.79 12.94
C TRP A 273 1.34 0.96 14.00
N THR A 274 0.12 0.54 13.69
CA THR A 274 -0.67 -0.27 14.62
C THR A 274 -0.01 -1.63 14.82
N PHE A 275 0.28 -1.99 16.07
CA PHE A 275 0.67 -3.33 16.45
C PHE A 275 0.18 -3.64 17.87
N ASN A 276 -0.85 -4.46 17.98
CA ASN A 276 -1.47 -4.81 19.26
C ASN A 276 -0.67 -5.89 19.98
N TYR A 277 0.49 -5.48 20.50
CA TYR A 277 1.46 -6.38 21.12
C TYR A 277 0.89 -7.20 22.28
N GLU A 278 0.08 -6.60 23.15
CA GLU A 278 -0.50 -7.30 24.29
C GLU A 278 -1.54 -8.34 23.87
N ILE A 279 -2.34 -8.08 22.82
CA ILE A 279 -3.24 -9.09 22.25
C ILE A 279 -2.41 -10.27 21.70
N MET A 280 -1.34 -9.99 20.96
CA MET A 280 -0.46 -11.03 20.43
C MET A 280 0.24 -11.85 21.52
N LYS A 281 0.60 -11.21 22.65
CA LYS A 281 1.12 -11.94 23.82
C LYS A 281 0.05 -12.82 24.45
N ALA A 282 -1.15 -12.30 24.68
CA ALA A 282 -2.24 -13.06 25.28
C ALA A 282 -2.59 -14.30 24.45
N MET A 283 -2.64 -14.17 23.12
CA MET A 283 -2.84 -15.29 22.19
C MET A 283 -1.71 -16.33 22.17
N ASN A 284 -0.56 -16.03 22.80
CA ASN A 284 0.60 -16.89 22.84
C ASN A 284 1.06 -17.14 24.29
N ASN A 285 0.10 -17.43 25.18
CA ASN A 285 0.35 -17.78 26.58
C ASN A 285 1.19 -16.72 27.32
N ASN A 286 0.85 -15.44 27.09
CA ASN A 286 1.55 -14.26 27.62
C ASN A 286 3.04 -14.15 27.24
N LYS A 287 3.48 -14.87 26.21
CA LYS A 287 4.84 -14.78 25.64
C LYS A 287 4.80 -14.02 24.32
N GLN A 288 5.89 -13.34 23.97
CA GLN A 288 6.00 -12.65 22.69
C GLN A 288 5.71 -13.60 21.52
N MET A 289 4.74 -13.22 20.67
CA MET A 289 4.38 -13.95 19.47
C MET A 289 5.57 -14.01 18.51
N ARG A 290 5.89 -15.21 18.03
CA ARG A 290 6.93 -15.42 17.02
C ARG A 290 6.35 -15.26 15.62
N ASN A 291 7.24 -15.06 14.64
CA ASN A 291 6.86 -14.89 13.25
C ASN A 291 6.62 -16.21 12.51
N MET A 292 6.81 -17.38 13.12
CA MET A 292 6.44 -18.67 12.55
C MET A 292 5.11 -19.14 13.16
N TRP A 293 4.09 -19.27 12.33
CA TRP A 293 2.72 -19.59 12.73
C TRP A 293 2.33 -20.97 12.22
N GLU A 294 2.17 -21.91 13.13
CA GLU A 294 1.60 -23.22 12.82
C GLU A 294 0.07 -23.12 12.78
N ILE A 295 -0.49 -23.13 11.57
CA ILE A 295 -1.94 -23.06 11.34
C ILE A 295 -2.28 -24.05 10.21
N PRO A 296 -3.20 -25.00 10.41
CA PRO A 296 -3.61 -25.92 9.35
C PRO A 296 -4.23 -25.22 8.14
N LEU A 297 -4.28 -25.94 7.01
CA LEU A 297 -5.08 -25.56 5.84
C LEU A 297 -6.55 -25.34 6.19
N THR A 298 -7.21 -24.54 5.35
CA THR A 298 -8.62 -24.14 5.47
C THR A 298 -9.52 -25.36 5.66
N LYS A 299 -10.26 -25.35 6.77
CA LYS A 299 -11.14 -26.46 7.15
C LYS A 299 -12.28 -26.61 6.15
N ARG A 300 -12.81 -27.83 6.04
CA ARG A 300 -14.01 -28.09 5.21
C ARG A 300 -15.22 -27.24 5.63
N SER A 301 -15.36 -26.99 6.93
CA SER A 301 -16.42 -26.14 7.48
C SER A 301 -16.34 -24.69 6.99
N GLU A 302 -15.16 -24.19 6.66
CA GLU A 302 -15.00 -22.83 6.12
C GLU A 302 -15.33 -22.76 4.61
N ARG A 303 -15.54 -23.90 3.95
CA ARG A 303 -15.75 -24.03 2.49
C ARG A 303 -17.16 -24.54 2.12
N GLN A 304 -18.11 -24.39 3.03
CA GLN A 304 -19.47 -24.93 2.87
C GLN A 304 -20.24 -24.22 1.74
N HIS A 305 -19.99 -22.93 1.55
CA HIS A 305 -20.69 -22.08 0.57
C HIS A 305 -20.16 -22.18 -0.86
N GLY A 306 -19.06 -22.90 -1.08
CA GLY A 306 -18.47 -23.06 -2.41
C GLY A 306 -16.98 -23.36 -2.37
N LYS A 307 -16.41 -23.64 -3.55
CA LYS A 307 -14.99 -23.97 -3.70
C LYS A 307 -14.24 -22.79 -4.29
N HIS A 308 -13.20 -22.36 -3.57
CA HIS A 308 -12.11 -21.57 -4.13
C HIS A 308 -10.81 -22.37 -3.99
N PRO A 309 -9.90 -22.34 -4.98
CA PRO A 309 -8.67 -23.13 -4.96
C PRO A 309 -7.70 -22.71 -3.83
N SER A 310 -7.68 -21.43 -3.49
CA SER A 310 -6.72 -20.84 -2.55
C SER A 310 -7.35 -20.05 -1.39
N GLN A 311 -8.59 -20.38 -0.96
CA GLN A 311 -9.21 -19.72 0.19
C GLN A 311 -8.31 -19.81 1.43
N LYS A 312 -7.95 -18.67 2.02
CA LYS A 312 -7.13 -18.60 3.23
C LYS A 312 -7.94 -18.98 4.49
N PRO A 313 -7.32 -19.64 5.49
CA PRO A 313 -8.00 -20.00 6.73
C PRO A 313 -8.32 -18.75 7.56
N VAL A 314 -9.51 -18.72 8.16
CA VAL A 314 -9.95 -17.68 9.10
C VAL A 314 -8.91 -17.41 10.19
N ALA A 315 -8.31 -18.47 10.74
CA ALA A 315 -7.34 -18.35 11.84
C ALA A 315 -6.09 -17.50 11.50
N VAL A 316 -5.61 -17.55 10.26
CA VAL A 316 -4.43 -16.77 9.84
C VAL A 316 -4.81 -15.29 9.73
N VAL A 317 -5.91 -15.01 9.05
CA VAL A 317 -6.42 -13.65 8.82
C VAL A 317 -6.85 -13.00 10.13
N ASN A 318 -7.49 -13.75 11.03
CA ASN A 318 -7.84 -13.34 12.39
C ASN A 318 -6.63 -12.81 13.16
N ARG A 319 -5.51 -13.53 13.09
CA ARG A 319 -4.29 -13.10 13.76
C ARG A 319 -3.73 -11.80 13.15
N LEU A 320 -3.80 -11.64 11.82
CA LEU A 320 -3.36 -10.41 11.14
C LEU A 320 -4.24 -9.21 11.51
N ILE A 321 -5.55 -9.36 11.48
CA ILE A 321 -6.51 -8.29 11.84
C ILE A 321 -6.31 -7.86 13.29
N LEU A 322 -6.26 -8.81 14.23
CA LEU A 322 -6.04 -8.50 15.64
C LEU A 322 -4.66 -7.89 15.89
N ALA A 323 -3.63 -8.29 15.14
CA ALA A 323 -2.28 -7.73 15.29
C ALA A 323 -2.19 -6.30 14.76
N GLY A 324 -2.75 -6.04 13.58
CA GLY A 324 -2.45 -4.85 12.79
C GLY A 324 -3.58 -3.81 12.70
N THR A 325 -4.71 -4.00 13.38
CA THR A 325 -5.87 -3.09 13.32
C THR A 325 -6.54 -2.91 14.68
N ASN A 326 -7.19 -1.78 14.88
CA ASN A 326 -8.09 -1.48 15.99
C ASN A 326 -9.55 -1.64 15.56
N GLU A 327 -10.47 -1.68 16.52
CA GLU A 327 -11.92 -1.64 16.24
C GLU A 327 -12.26 -0.36 15.45
N GLY A 328 -13.16 -0.48 14.47
CA GLY A 328 -13.56 0.62 13.60
C GLY A 328 -12.58 1.00 12.47
N ASP A 329 -11.36 0.45 12.46
CA ASP A 329 -10.41 0.63 11.34
C ASP A 329 -11.02 0.15 10.02
N LEU A 330 -10.66 0.81 8.92
CA LEU A 330 -11.13 0.45 7.58
C LEU A 330 -10.09 -0.42 6.86
N ILE A 331 -10.46 -1.66 6.53
CA ILE A 331 -9.59 -2.66 5.90
C ILE A 331 -9.91 -2.78 4.40
N LEU A 332 -8.86 -2.83 3.58
CA LEU A 332 -8.94 -3.17 2.15
C LEU A 332 -8.41 -4.58 1.88
N ASP A 333 -9.09 -5.32 0.99
CA ASP A 333 -8.50 -6.45 0.28
C ASP A 333 -8.81 -6.33 -1.23
N PRO A 334 -7.84 -5.98 -2.09
CA PRO A 334 -8.04 -5.87 -3.53
C PRO A 334 -8.18 -7.23 -4.25
N PHE A 335 -7.93 -8.35 -3.57
CA PHE A 335 -7.97 -9.71 -4.12
C PHE A 335 -8.77 -10.63 -3.18
N SER A 336 -9.98 -10.20 -2.84
CA SER A 336 -10.70 -10.75 -1.70
C SER A 336 -11.19 -12.21 -1.87
N GLY A 337 -11.28 -12.72 -3.11
CA GLY A 337 -11.71 -14.08 -3.39
C GLY A 337 -13.06 -14.40 -2.74
N THR A 338 -13.05 -15.35 -1.81
CA THR A 338 -14.25 -15.77 -1.05
C THR A 338 -14.47 -14.96 0.24
N GLY A 339 -13.85 -13.79 0.37
CA GLY A 339 -14.18 -12.82 1.42
C GLY A 339 -13.70 -13.18 2.84
N THR A 340 -12.68 -14.02 3.00
CA THR A 340 -12.18 -14.36 4.36
C THR A 340 -11.78 -13.10 5.15
N THR A 341 -11.18 -12.11 4.51
CA THR A 341 -10.82 -10.82 5.15
C THR A 341 -12.06 -10.07 5.65
N ALA A 342 -13.14 -10.00 4.85
CA ALA A 342 -14.40 -9.38 5.27
C ALA A 342 -15.06 -10.11 6.44
N VAL A 343 -15.18 -11.45 6.36
CA VAL A 343 -15.80 -12.26 7.43
C VAL A 343 -15.11 -12.02 8.77
N VAL A 344 -13.78 -12.01 8.78
CA VAL A 344 -13.02 -11.78 10.02
C VAL A 344 -13.05 -10.31 10.45
N ALA A 345 -13.05 -9.37 9.52
CA ALA A 345 -13.19 -7.95 9.85
C ALA A 345 -14.55 -7.68 10.54
N GLU A 346 -15.63 -8.23 10.00
CA GLU A 346 -16.99 -8.14 10.55
C GLU A 346 -17.07 -8.71 11.97
N GLN A 347 -16.53 -9.93 12.19
CA GLN A 347 -16.46 -10.57 13.50
C GLN A 347 -15.76 -9.73 14.58
N HIS A 348 -14.84 -8.85 14.16
CA HIS A 348 -14.04 -8.02 15.06
C HIS A 348 -14.45 -6.55 15.01
N ASN A 349 -15.63 -6.20 14.51
CA ASN A 349 -16.09 -4.80 14.44
C ASN A 349 -15.11 -3.88 13.69
N ARG A 350 -14.44 -4.40 12.66
CA ARG A 350 -13.66 -3.59 11.71
C ARG A 350 -14.54 -3.31 10.50
N ARG A 351 -14.40 -2.10 9.94
CA ARG A 351 -15.04 -1.75 8.68
C ARG A 351 -14.19 -2.28 7.55
N TRP A 352 -14.80 -2.59 6.42
CA TRP A 352 -14.06 -3.20 5.32
C TRP A 352 -14.58 -2.84 3.94
N ILE A 353 -13.71 -2.88 2.94
CA ILE A 353 -14.08 -2.84 1.52
C ILE A 353 -13.27 -3.92 0.82
N MET A 354 -13.97 -4.84 0.16
CA MET A 354 -13.36 -5.93 -0.58
C MET A 354 -13.51 -5.68 -2.08
N ILE A 355 -12.55 -6.11 -2.88
CA ILE A 355 -12.66 -6.12 -4.33
C ILE A 355 -12.46 -7.54 -4.85
N GLU A 356 -13.34 -7.98 -5.73
CA GLU A 356 -13.20 -9.27 -6.40
C GLU A 356 -13.86 -9.25 -7.79
N LYS A 357 -13.13 -9.78 -8.77
CA LYS A 357 -13.46 -9.71 -10.19
C LYS A 357 -14.45 -10.79 -10.61
N GLN A 358 -14.34 -11.98 -10.02
CA GLN A 358 -15.14 -13.15 -10.34
C GLN A 358 -16.47 -13.14 -9.58
N LYS A 359 -17.56 -13.13 -10.33
CA LYS A 359 -18.92 -13.10 -9.76
C LYS A 359 -19.23 -14.31 -8.88
N GLU A 360 -18.71 -15.48 -9.23
CA GLU A 360 -18.88 -16.69 -8.43
C GLU A 360 -18.27 -16.53 -7.02
N TYR A 361 -17.06 -15.98 -6.94
CA TYR A 361 -16.38 -15.77 -5.67
C TYR A 361 -17.05 -14.69 -4.82
N ASN A 362 -17.55 -13.62 -5.47
CA ASN A 362 -18.42 -12.63 -4.83
C ASN A 362 -19.66 -13.25 -4.19
N GLN A 363 -20.33 -14.19 -4.88
CA GLN A 363 -21.51 -14.86 -4.34
C GLN A 363 -21.17 -15.74 -3.13
N ILE A 364 -20.08 -16.50 -3.19
CA ILE A 364 -19.61 -17.32 -2.06
C ILE A 364 -19.28 -16.43 -0.87
N ALA A 365 -18.59 -15.31 -1.10
CA ALA A 365 -18.25 -14.35 -0.07
C ALA A 365 -19.50 -13.73 0.58
N GLN A 366 -20.50 -13.36 -0.21
CA GLN A 366 -21.77 -12.83 0.30
C GLN A 366 -22.51 -13.85 1.17
N ASN A 367 -22.65 -15.10 0.70
CA ASN A 367 -23.31 -16.15 1.48
C ASN A 367 -22.64 -16.39 2.85
N ARG A 368 -21.30 -16.30 2.92
CA ARG A 368 -20.54 -16.41 4.18
C ARG A 368 -20.82 -15.25 5.13
N LEU A 369 -21.03 -14.05 4.60
CA LEU A 369 -21.36 -12.86 5.40
C LEU A 369 -22.80 -12.89 5.88
N ASP A 370 -23.73 -13.36 5.03
CA ASP A 370 -25.15 -13.49 5.37
C ASP A 370 -25.33 -14.48 6.54
N GLU A 371 -24.68 -15.66 6.47
CA GLU A 371 -24.67 -16.66 7.55
C GLU A 371 -24.10 -16.09 8.87
N LEU A 372 -23.03 -15.29 8.78
CA LEU A 372 -22.48 -14.63 9.96
C LEU A 372 -23.50 -13.66 10.56
N SER A 373 -24.18 -12.87 9.73
CA SER A 373 -25.18 -11.92 10.20
C SER A 373 -26.34 -12.62 10.91
N ASP A 374 -26.84 -13.73 10.35
CA ASP A 374 -27.93 -14.51 10.93
C ASP A 374 -27.56 -15.05 12.32
N SER A 375 -26.33 -15.58 12.46
CA SER A 375 -25.84 -16.08 13.75
C SER A 375 -25.75 -15.01 14.84
N LEU A 376 -25.42 -13.77 14.48
CA LEU A 376 -25.33 -12.65 15.42
C LEU A 376 -26.72 -12.18 15.89
N PHE A 377 -27.75 -12.32 15.04
CA PHE A 377 -29.14 -11.99 15.40
C PHE A 377 -29.80 -13.07 16.27
N GLU A 378 -29.46 -14.35 16.07
CA GLU A 378 -30.00 -15.44 16.89
C GLU A 378 -29.50 -15.37 18.34
N ASP A 379 -28.20 -15.14 18.55
CA ASP A 379 -27.60 -15.04 19.89
C ASP A 379 -28.12 -13.83 20.69
N GLY A 380 -28.47 -12.72 20.03
CA GLY A 380 -29.04 -11.53 20.68
C GLY A 380 -30.50 -11.65 21.10
N SER A 381 -31.23 -12.66 20.60
CA SER A 381 -32.65 -12.87 20.91
C SER A 381 -32.89 -13.70 22.18
N ASN A 382 -31.90 -14.48 22.62
CA ASN A 382 -31.99 -15.32 23.82
C ASN A 382 -31.74 -14.59 25.14
N ASP A 383 -31.26 -13.33 25.11
CA ASP A 383 -30.96 -12.54 26.32
C ASP A 383 -32.15 -11.72 26.84
N SER A 384 -33.35 -11.92 26.26
CA SER A 384 -34.60 -11.26 26.66
C SER A 384 -35.59 -12.15 27.42
N ARG A 385 -35.15 -13.36 27.82
CA ARG A 385 -35.94 -14.30 28.63
C ARG A 385 -35.11 -14.88 29.79
N GLN A 386 -34.65 -14.05 30.71
CA GLN A 386 -34.38 -14.44 32.10
C GLN A 386 -34.77 -13.33 33.07
#